data_AF-A0A2E6IZT0-F1
#
_entry.id   AF-A0A2E6IZT0-F1
#
_cell.length_a   1.000
_cell.length_b   1.000
_cell.length_c   1.000
_cell.angle_alpha   90.00
_cell.angle_beta   90.00
_cell.angle_gamma   90.00
#
_symmetry.space_group_name_H-M   'P 1'
#
loop_
_entity.id
_entity.type
_entity.pdbx_description
1 polymer ?
#
loop_
_entity_poly.entity_id
_entity_poly.type
_entity_poly.pdbx_seq_one_letter_code
_entity_poly.pdbx_strand_id
1 'polypeptide(L)'
;MWSKEQIDILKKLWNRGESARIIALQLRTTRNAVIGKANRLGLPKHPSRAEENETFDYEENNNIEELYQPKICSHTNCSMTAQPGREYCAFHCRLIIEEQKKEKQAS
;
A
#
# COMPACT_ATOMS: atom_id res chain seq x y z
N MET A 1 12.58 -0.29 -24.29
CA MET A 1 14.00 0.14 -24.18
C MET A 1 14.02 1.63 -23.90
N TRP A 2 14.91 2.12 -23.02
CA TRP A 2 15.01 3.55 -22.70
C TRP A 2 15.86 4.26 -23.76
N SER A 3 15.30 5.27 -24.43
CA SER A 3 16.06 6.12 -25.36
C SER A 3 16.90 7.16 -24.61
N LYS A 4 17.87 7.77 -25.28
CA LYS A 4 18.71 8.83 -24.67
C LYS A 4 17.86 10.04 -24.28
N GLU A 5 16.89 10.40 -25.11
CA GLU A 5 15.97 11.51 -24.92
C GLU A 5 15.06 11.26 -23.69
N GLN A 6 14.54 10.04 -23.55
CA GLN A 6 13.74 9.67 -22.38
C GLN A 6 14.55 9.73 -21.08
N ILE A 7 15.83 9.35 -21.12
CA ILE A 7 16.74 9.45 -19.98
C ILE A 7 17.01 10.90 -19.61
N ASP A 8 17.19 11.78 -20.60
CA ASP A 8 17.42 13.21 -20.36
C ASP A 8 16.19 13.89 -19.73
N ILE A 9 15.00 13.64 -20.29
CA ILE A 9 13.73 14.13 -19.73
C ILE A 9 13.52 13.60 -18.31
N LEU A 10 13.79 12.31 -18.07
CA LEU A 10 13.73 11.71 -16.74
C LEU A 10 14.62 12.47 -15.75
N LYS A 11 15.90 12.69 -16.08
CA LYS A 11 16.84 13.40 -15.21
C LYS A 11 16.37 14.81 -14.91
N LYS A 12 15.91 15.54 -15.93
CA LYS A 12 15.44 16.92 -15.79
C LYS A 12 14.23 17.03 -14.87
N LEU A 13 13.22 16.18 -15.07
CA LEU A 13 12.01 16.19 -14.24
C LEU A 13 12.29 15.67 -12.82
N TRP A 14 13.15 14.65 -12.70
CA TRP A 14 13.55 14.11 -11.40
C TRP A 14 14.27 15.15 -10.54
N ASN A 15 15.21 15.90 -11.12
CA ASN A 15 15.93 16.97 -10.41
C ASN A 15 15.02 18.15 -10.04
N ARG A 16 13.92 18.36 -10.78
CA ARG A 16 12.88 19.33 -10.39
C ARG A 16 12.04 18.84 -9.20
N GLY A 17 12.12 17.56 -8.84
CA GLY A 17 11.30 16.95 -7.79
C GLY A 17 9.90 16.56 -8.26
N GLU A 18 9.72 16.36 -9.56
CA GLU A 18 8.44 15.91 -10.11
C GLU A 18 8.13 14.48 -9.70
N SER A 19 6.92 14.28 -9.16
CA SER A 19 6.45 12.97 -8.74
C SER A 19 6.63 11.91 -9.83
N ALA A 20 7.13 10.72 -9.49
CA ALA A 20 7.37 9.65 -10.45
C ALA A 20 6.13 9.27 -11.27
N ARG A 21 4.92 9.47 -10.73
CA ARG A 21 3.65 9.29 -11.47
C ARG A 21 3.50 10.30 -12.62
N ILE A 22 3.84 11.57 -12.40
CA ILE A 22 3.77 12.63 -13.41
C ILE A 22 4.81 12.39 -14.50
N ILE A 23 6.05 12.07 -14.10
CA ILE A 23 7.12 11.70 -15.03
C ILE A 23 6.70 10.50 -15.89
N ALA A 24 6.05 9.51 -15.28
CA ALA A 24 5.59 8.32 -15.98
C ALA A 24 4.53 8.65 -17.06
N LEU A 25 3.60 9.57 -16.76
CA LEU A 25 2.62 10.06 -17.75
C LEU A 25 3.32 10.76 -18.93
N GLN A 26 4.31 11.62 -18.65
CA GLN A 26 5.07 12.35 -19.68
C GLN A 26 5.86 11.41 -20.60
N LEU A 27 6.51 10.40 -20.02
CA LEU A 27 7.36 9.44 -20.72
C LEU A 27 6.61 8.23 -21.27
N ARG A 28 5.28 8.18 -21.10
CA ARG A 28 4.40 7.06 -21.46
C ARG A 28 4.92 5.72 -20.92
N THR A 29 5.31 5.71 -19.65
CA THR A 29 5.81 4.53 -18.95
C THR A 29 5.10 4.37 -17.60
N THR A 30 5.52 3.42 -16.76
CA THR A 30 4.93 3.20 -15.43
C THR A 30 5.72 3.90 -14.33
N ARG A 31 5.06 4.23 -13.21
CA ARG A 31 5.71 4.79 -12.01
C ARG A 31 6.93 3.96 -11.59
N ASN A 32 6.79 2.64 -11.60
CA ASN A 32 7.85 1.72 -11.17
C ASN A 32 9.00 1.67 -12.18
N ALA A 33 8.72 1.80 -13.48
CA ALA A 33 9.78 1.90 -14.49
C ALA A 33 10.61 3.17 -14.32
N VAL A 34 9.97 4.31 -14.01
CA VAL A 34 10.63 5.59 -13.69
C VAL A 34 11.53 5.44 -12.46
N ILE A 35 10.97 4.97 -11.34
CA ILE A 35 11.73 4.80 -10.07
C ILE A 35 12.90 3.85 -10.28
N GLY A 36 12.65 2.69 -10.91
CA GLY A 36 13.69 1.71 -11.17
C GLY A 36 14.79 2.24 -12.09
N LYS A 37 14.43 3.05 -13.09
CA LYS A 37 15.42 3.67 -13.98
C LYS A 37 16.22 4.75 -13.26
N ALA A 38 15.59 5.62 -12.48
CA ALA A 38 16.26 6.66 -11.69
C ALA A 38 17.28 6.06 -10.72
N ASN A 39 16.90 4.97 -10.02
CA ASN A 39 17.80 4.24 -9.12
C ASN A 39 18.99 3.63 -9.86
N ARG A 40 18.76 2.98 -11.02
CA ARG A 40 19.85 2.42 -11.85
C ARG A 40 20.77 3.49 -12.45
N LEU A 41 20.30 4.73 -12.58
CA LEU A 41 21.10 5.87 -13.03
C LEU A 41 21.87 6.55 -11.88
N GLY A 42 21.69 6.11 -10.64
CA GLY A 42 22.33 6.72 -9.46
C GLY A 42 21.84 8.14 -9.16
N LEU A 43 20.62 8.50 -9.58
CA LEU A 43 20.06 9.81 -9.27
C LEU A 43 19.79 9.94 -7.76
N PRO A 44 19.89 11.16 -7.19
CA PRO A 44 19.61 11.39 -5.79
C PRO A 44 18.19 10.95 -5.42
N LYS A 45 17.97 10.58 -4.15
CA LYS A 45 16.64 10.19 -3.68
C LYS A 45 15.65 11.31 -4.00
N HIS A 46 14.49 10.92 -4.51
CA HIS A 46 13.42 11.87 -4.82
C HIS A 46 13.04 12.66 -3.54
N PRO A 47 12.78 13.97 -3.61
CA PRO A 47 12.45 14.78 -2.43
C PRO A 47 11.28 14.21 -1.63
N SER A 48 10.26 13.66 -2.31
CA SER A 48 9.15 12.98 -1.64
C SER A 48 9.52 11.76 -0.80
N ARG A 49 10.76 11.25 -0.88
CA ARG A 49 11.28 10.15 -0.04
C ARG A 49 12.25 10.62 1.04
N ALA A 50 12.66 11.88 1.01
CA ALA A 50 13.53 12.44 2.03
C ALA A 50 12.74 12.70 3.31
N GLU A 51 11.51 13.18 3.18
CA GLU A 51 10.60 13.52 4.29
C GLU A 51 10.08 12.30 5.05
N GLU A 52 10.03 11.11 4.43
CA GLU A 52 9.52 9.89 5.07
C GLU A 52 10.57 9.15 5.94
N ASN A 53 11.76 9.73 6.17
CA ASN A 53 12.73 9.20 7.15
C ASN A 53 12.70 9.98 8.46
N GLU A 54 11.55 10.51 8.88
CA GLU A 54 11.32 10.58 10.32
C GLU A 54 11.29 9.13 10.80
N THR A 55 12.38 8.70 11.43
CA THR A 55 12.38 7.51 12.25
C THR A 55 11.28 7.74 13.28
N PHE A 56 10.13 7.09 13.09
CA PHE A 56 9.22 6.87 14.19
C PHE A 56 10.04 6.10 15.21
N ASP A 57 10.54 6.79 16.23
CA ASP A 57 11.05 6.15 17.42
C ASP A 57 9.84 5.44 18.02
N TYR A 58 9.70 4.16 17.69
CA TYR A 58 8.84 3.27 18.44
C TYR A 58 9.43 3.29 19.85
N GLU A 59 8.87 4.12 20.73
CA GLU A 59 9.12 3.95 22.15
C GLU A 59 8.85 2.48 22.44
N GLU A 60 9.88 1.79 22.94
CA GLU A 60 9.89 0.38 23.29
C GLU A 60 8.98 0.16 24.50
N ASN A 61 7.68 0.44 24.35
CA ASN A 61 6.67 0.09 25.31
C ASN A 61 6.47 -1.42 25.18
N ASN A 62 7.27 -2.15 25.96
CA ASN A 62 7.31 -3.61 26.09
C ASN A 62 6.00 -4.23 26.62
N ASN A 63 4.86 -3.54 26.53
CA ASN A 63 3.56 -4.07 26.94
C ASN A 63 2.61 -4.18 25.72
N ILE A 64 3.06 -4.94 24.72
CA ILE A 64 2.33 -5.26 23.48
C ILE A 64 1.02 -6.03 23.79
N GLU A 65 0.93 -6.68 24.95
CA GLU A 65 -0.23 -7.46 25.40
C GLU A 65 -1.50 -6.60 25.61
N GLU A 66 -1.34 -5.31 25.96
CA GLU A 66 -2.47 -4.46 26.36
C GLU A 66 -3.22 -3.82 25.17
N LEU A 67 -2.63 -3.84 23.96
CA LEU A 67 -3.15 -3.16 22.77
C LEU A 67 -4.08 -4.02 21.90
N TYR A 68 -4.07 -5.35 22.05
CA TYR A 68 -4.88 -6.24 21.21
C TYR A 68 -5.73 -7.21 22.02
N GLN A 69 -6.97 -6.81 22.29
CA GLN A 69 -7.99 -7.71 22.82
C GLN A 69 -8.70 -8.42 21.65
N PRO A 70 -8.52 -9.74 21.47
CA PRO A 70 -9.18 -10.47 20.40
C PRO A 70 -10.70 -10.48 20.63
N LYS A 71 -11.45 -9.87 19.71
CA LYS A 71 -12.92 -9.89 19.73
C LYS A 71 -13.45 -11.27 19.38
N ILE A 72 -14.55 -11.68 19.99
CA ILE A 72 -15.26 -12.90 19.62
C ILE A 72 -16.18 -12.61 18.43
N CYS A 73 -16.38 -13.61 17.57
CA CYS A 73 -17.31 -13.54 16.46
C CYS A 73 -18.72 -13.21 16.93
N SER A 74 -19.35 -12.22 16.29
CA SER A 74 -20.70 -11.75 16.62
C SER A 74 -21.82 -12.66 16.08
N HIS A 75 -21.48 -13.84 15.56
CA HIS A 75 -22.47 -14.78 15.02
C HIS A 75 -22.99 -15.67 16.15
N THR A 76 -24.30 -15.90 16.18
CA THR A 76 -24.97 -16.71 17.20
C THR A 76 -24.31 -18.09 17.31
N ASN A 77 -24.04 -18.52 18.54
CA ASN A 77 -23.39 -19.81 18.85
C ASN A 77 -21.98 -19.97 18.24
N CYS A 78 -21.29 -18.89 17.87
CA CYS A 78 -19.91 -18.93 17.42
C CYS A 78 -18.95 -18.51 18.54
N SER A 79 -18.02 -19.39 18.90
CA SER A 79 -16.99 -19.10 19.90
C SER A 79 -15.62 -18.82 19.28
N MET A 80 -15.54 -18.64 17.96
CA MET A 80 -14.31 -18.33 17.25
C MET A 80 -13.96 -16.85 17.38
N THR A 81 -12.67 -16.52 17.36
CA THR A 81 -12.20 -15.14 17.32
C THR A 81 -12.59 -14.48 15.99
N ALA A 82 -13.08 -13.24 16.07
CA ALA A 82 -13.31 -12.40 14.92
C ALA A 82 -11.99 -12.07 14.21
N GLN A 83 -12.05 -11.83 12.91
CA GLN A 83 -10.88 -11.35 12.18
C GLN A 83 -10.52 -9.92 12.60
N PRO A 84 -9.24 -9.52 12.58
CA PRO A 84 -8.84 -8.16 12.91
C PRO A 84 -9.64 -7.13 12.09
N GLY A 85 -10.27 -6.17 12.77
CA GLY A 85 -11.12 -5.14 12.14
C GLY A 85 -12.44 -5.66 11.54
N ARG A 86 -12.87 -6.88 11.86
CA ARG A 86 -14.15 -7.47 11.43
C ARG A 86 -14.99 -7.87 12.65
N GLU A 87 -16.30 -7.99 12.46
CA GLU A 87 -17.24 -8.46 13.49
C GLU A 87 -17.38 -9.99 13.55
N TYR A 88 -16.91 -10.70 12.53
CA TYR A 88 -17.12 -12.13 12.36
C TYR A 88 -15.80 -12.90 12.23
N CYS A 89 -15.81 -14.19 12.55
CA CYS A 89 -14.68 -15.10 12.29
C CYS A 89 -14.50 -15.33 10.78
N ALA A 90 -13.39 -15.97 10.38
CA ALA A 90 -13.08 -16.23 8.98
C ALA A 90 -14.21 -16.99 8.25
N PHE A 91 -14.84 -17.97 8.92
CA PHE A 91 -15.93 -18.76 8.37
C PHE A 91 -17.19 -17.92 8.12
N HIS A 92 -17.66 -17.18 9.11
CA HIS A 92 -18.86 -16.35 8.96
C HIS A 92 -18.65 -15.16 8.03
N CYS A 93 -17.44 -14.56 8.01
CA CYS A 93 -17.09 -13.56 7.01
C CYS A 93 -17.27 -14.11 5.59
N ARG A 94 -16.80 -15.34 5.34
CA ARG A 94 -16.93 -15.98 4.02
C ARG A 94 -18.39 -16.19 3.63
N LEU A 95 -19.22 -16.72 4.53
CA LEU A 95 -20.64 -16.96 4.25
C LEU A 95 -21.39 -15.68 3.90
N ILE A 96 -21.20 -14.61 4.68
CA ILE A 96 -21.84 -13.32 4.45
C ILE A 96 -21.40 -12.75 3.09
N ILE A 97 -20.10 -12.83 2.76
CA ILE A 97 -19.59 -12.36 1.47
C ILE A 97 -20.20 -13.17 0.31
N GLU A 98 -20.36 -14.48 0.46
CA GLU A 98 -20.98 -15.33 -0.56
C GLU A 98 -22.47 -15.02 -0.76
N GLU A 99 -23.20 -14.75 0.32
CA GLU A 99 -24.62 -14.35 0.28
C GLU A 99 -24.80 -13.00 -0.43
N GLN A 100 -24.04 -11.99 -0.03
CA GLN A 100 -24.06 -10.66 -0.67
C GLN A 100 -23.72 -10.73 -2.17
N LYS A 101 -22.85 -11.66 -2.58
CA LYS A 101 -22.52 -11.89 -3.99
C LYS A 101 -23.69 -12.51 -4.76
N LYS A 102 -24.48 -13.38 -4.14
CA LYS A 102 -25.66 -13.99 -4.76
C LYS A 102 -26.78 -12.97 -4.95
N GLU A 103 -27.04 -12.14 -3.93
CA GLU A 103 -28.03 -11.06 -4.01
C GLU A 103 -27.73 -10.08 -5.15
N LYS A 104 -26.46 -9.71 -5.32
CA LYS A 104 -26.02 -8.83 -6.41
C LYS A 104 -26.12 -9.45 -7.80
N GLN A 105 -26.09 -10.79 -7.93
CA GLN A 105 -26.26 -11.47 -9.22
C GLN A 105 -27.73 -11.69 -9.57
N ALA A 106 -28.62 -11.63 -8.57
CA ALA A 106 -30.06 -11.79 -8.73
C ALA A 106 -30.79 -10.46 -8.97
N SER A 107 -30.11 -9.32 -8.79
CA SER A 107 -30.59 -7.96 -9.11
C SER A 107 -30.08 -7.49 -10.47
#